data_AF-A0A7X2MSS1-F1
#
_entry.id   AF-A0A7X2MSS1-F1
#
_cell.length_a   1.000
_cell.length_b   1.000
_cell.length_c   1.000
_cell.angle_alpha   90.00
_cell.angle_beta   90.00
_cell.angle_gamma   90.00
#
_symmetry.space_group_name_H-M   'P 1'
#
loop_
_entity.id
_entity.type
_entity.pdbx_description
1 polymer ?
#
loop_
_entity_poly.entity_id
_entity_poly.type
_entity_poly.pdbx_seq_one_letter_code
_entity_poly.pdbx_strand_id
1 'polypeptide(L)'
;MALENSVSNFNGMHYFSQGWKLVRLPGIRRFVVMPLLINIVMLGGAFIWLFYRLGDWIPRLMAHIPDWLQWLSYLLWPLSVIAIVLVFSYFFSTLANLIAAPFCGLLAEQLEGRLTGKPLPDSGWAGMIKDVPRIMKREMQKLGYYLPRALGLLLLYFIPGFGQTVAPVLWFLFSAWMLSIQYCDYPFDNHKVPFQ
;
A
#
# COMPACT_ATOMS: atom_id res chain seq x y z
N MET A 1 29.23 -12.06 28.91
CA MET A 1 29.33 -10.58 29.03
C MET A 1 28.15 -10.01 28.26
N ALA A 2 27.04 -9.75 28.95
CA ALA A 2 25.83 -9.21 28.35
C ALA A 2 26.09 -7.75 28.04
N LEU A 3 25.98 -7.36 26.76
CA LEU A 3 26.02 -5.96 26.38
C LEU A 3 24.74 -5.31 26.94
N GLU A 4 24.91 -4.45 27.94
CA GLU A 4 23.91 -3.46 28.33
C GLU A 4 23.52 -2.68 27.07
N ASN A 5 22.33 -2.96 26.55
CA ASN A 5 21.71 -2.11 25.56
C ASN A 5 21.41 -0.78 26.25
N SER A 6 22.29 0.19 26.09
CA SER A 6 21.94 1.58 26.33
C SER A 6 20.76 1.88 25.42
N VAL A 7 19.58 2.08 26.02
CA VAL A 7 18.41 2.59 25.32
C VAL A 7 18.71 4.05 25.00
N SER A 8 19.54 4.23 23.99
CA SER A 8 19.85 5.52 23.42
C SER A 8 18.52 6.10 22.91
N ASN A 9 18.25 7.37 23.21
CA ASN A 9 17.08 8.14 22.79
C ASN A 9 17.07 8.27 21.25
N PHE A 10 16.77 7.20 20.55
CA PHE A 10 16.65 7.17 19.10
C PHE A 10 15.28 7.71 18.72
N ASN A 11 15.27 8.89 18.12
CA ASN A 11 14.06 9.53 17.61
C ASN A 11 13.52 8.78 16.36
N GLY A 12 12.22 8.85 16.07
CA GLY A 12 11.61 8.12 14.93
C GLY A 12 12.29 8.39 13.58
N MET A 13 12.79 9.61 13.38
CA MET A 13 13.58 10.00 12.20
C MET A 13 14.92 9.25 12.08
N HIS A 14 15.52 8.85 13.20
CA HIS A 14 16.76 8.07 13.20
C HIS A 14 16.53 6.68 12.59
N TYR A 15 15.41 6.02 12.93
CA TYR A 15 15.04 4.72 12.37
C TYR A 15 14.77 4.80 10.86
N PHE A 16 14.16 5.88 10.38
CA PHE A 16 14.00 6.11 8.94
C PHE A 16 15.37 6.18 8.23
N SER A 17 16.31 6.94 8.80
CA SER A 17 17.68 7.07 8.24
C SER A 17 18.47 5.75 8.29
N GLN A 18 18.31 4.95 9.34
CA GLN A 18 18.91 3.61 9.44
C GLN A 18 18.30 2.64 8.43
N GLY A 19 16.98 2.68 8.23
CA GLY A 19 16.28 1.88 7.22
C GLY A 19 16.86 2.07 5.83
N TRP A 20 17.19 3.32 5.46
CA TRP A 20 17.82 3.62 4.17
C TRP A 20 19.20 2.97 4.00
N LYS A 21 20.00 2.90 5.08
CA LYS A 21 21.29 2.19 5.07
C LYS A 21 21.09 0.68 4.95
N LEU A 22 20.10 0.12 5.64
CA LEU A 22 19.80 -1.31 5.67
C LEU A 22 19.29 -1.83 4.31
N VAL A 23 18.44 -1.05 3.62
CA VAL A 23 17.92 -1.38 2.28
C VAL A 23 19.02 -1.55 1.23
N ARG A 24 20.17 -0.88 1.41
CA ARG A 24 21.33 -0.95 0.49
C ARG A 24 22.24 -2.15 0.74
N LEU A 25 22.03 -2.93 1.80
CA LEU A 25 22.90 -4.07 2.13
C LEU A 25 22.76 -5.20 1.10
N PRO A 26 23.89 -5.83 0.70
CA PRO A 26 23.87 -7.00 -0.17
C PRO A 26 23.14 -8.16 0.52
N GLY A 27 22.12 -8.70 -0.14
CA GLY A 27 21.24 -9.76 0.39
C GLY A 27 19.82 -9.29 0.73
N ILE A 28 19.64 -8.06 1.22
CA ILE A 28 18.31 -7.47 1.49
C ILE A 28 17.72 -6.85 0.22
N ARG A 29 18.57 -6.29 -0.64
CA ARG A 29 18.17 -5.62 -1.89
C ARG A 29 17.24 -6.46 -2.78
N ARG A 30 17.41 -7.79 -2.83
CA ARG A 30 16.54 -8.69 -3.63
C ARG A 30 15.08 -8.66 -3.16
N PHE A 31 14.84 -8.58 -1.85
CA PHE A 31 13.51 -8.53 -1.26
C PHE A 31 12.82 -7.17 -1.46
N VAL A 32 13.60 -6.11 -1.68
CA VAL A 32 13.10 -4.77 -2.01
C VAL A 32 12.77 -4.66 -3.51
N VAL A 33 13.63 -5.22 -4.35
CA VAL A 33 13.50 -5.11 -5.82
C VAL A 33 12.40 -6.04 -6.36
N MET A 34 12.15 -7.19 -5.74
CA MET A 34 11.11 -8.13 -6.19
C MET A 34 9.69 -7.54 -6.23
N PRO A 35 9.16 -6.95 -5.15
CA PRO A 35 7.84 -6.31 -5.17
C PRO A 35 7.75 -5.22 -6.22
N LEU A 36 8.82 -4.44 -6.37
CA LEU A 36 8.90 -3.36 -7.35
C LEU A 36 8.86 -3.91 -8.78
N LEU A 37 9.61 -4.96 -9.09
CA LEU A 37 9.59 -5.61 -10.40
C LEU A 37 8.22 -6.21 -10.71
N ILE A 38 7.63 -6.93 -9.75
CA ILE A 38 6.28 -7.50 -9.90
C ILE A 38 5.27 -6.39 -10.17
N ASN A 39 5.35 -5.29 -9.42
CA ASN A 39 4.48 -4.13 -9.60
C ASN A 39 4.69 -3.51 -10.99
N ILE A 40 5.92 -3.27 -11.44
CA ILE A 40 6.19 -2.71 -12.78
C ILE A 40 5.64 -3.61 -13.88
N VAL A 41 5.86 -4.92 -13.79
CA VAL A 41 5.39 -5.90 -14.80
C VAL A 41 3.87 -5.95 -14.81
N MET A 42 3.24 -6.06 -13.64
CA MET A 42 1.78 -6.11 -13.55
C MET A 42 1.15 -4.77 -13.97
N LEU A 43 1.67 -3.62 -13.51
CA LEU A 43 1.13 -2.29 -13.80
C LEU A 43 1.30 -1.99 -15.29
N GLY A 44 2.50 -2.21 -15.82
CA GLY A 44 2.81 -2.01 -17.23
C GLY A 44 1.95 -2.90 -18.12
N GLY A 45 1.86 -4.20 -17.81
CA GLY A 45 1.01 -5.13 -18.55
C GLY A 45 -0.47 -4.75 -18.49
N ALA A 46 -0.95 -4.34 -17.32
CA ALA A 46 -2.33 -3.92 -17.13
C ALA A 46 -2.64 -2.62 -17.87
N PHE A 47 -1.72 -1.64 -17.88
CA PHE A 47 -1.87 -0.39 -18.66
C PHE A 47 -1.86 -0.64 -20.16
N ILE A 48 -0.98 -1.51 -20.66
CA ILE A 48 -0.96 -1.90 -22.07
C ILE A 48 -2.30 -2.53 -22.45
N TRP A 49 -2.78 -3.49 -21.65
CA TRP A 49 -4.08 -4.12 -21.86
C TRP A 49 -5.22 -3.10 -21.83
N LEU A 50 -5.21 -2.18 -20.86
CA LEU A 50 -6.21 -1.12 -20.72
C LEU A 50 -6.21 -0.19 -21.93
N PHE A 51 -5.04 0.20 -22.44
CA PHE A 51 -4.92 1.07 -23.59
C PHE A 51 -5.56 0.45 -24.83
N TYR A 52 -5.28 -0.83 -25.11
CA TYR A 52 -5.95 -1.55 -26.19
C TYR A 52 -7.46 -1.62 -25.99
N ARG A 53 -7.90 -1.86 -24.75
CA ARG A 53 -9.32 -2.01 -24.44
C ARG A 53 -10.08 -0.68 -24.49
N LEU A 54 -9.44 0.42 -24.13
CA LEU A 54 -9.98 1.77 -24.25
C LEU A 54 -10.23 2.16 -25.70
N GLY A 55 -9.32 1.78 -26.60
CA GLY A 55 -9.49 1.98 -28.05
C GLY A 55 -10.76 1.32 -28.59
N ASP A 56 -11.22 0.24 -27.97
CA ASP A 56 -12.45 -0.47 -28.34
C ASP A 56 -13.69 0.00 -27.59
N TRP A 57 -13.57 0.29 -26.30
CA TRP A 57 -14.69 0.62 -25.41
C TRP A 57 -15.20 2.03 -25.61
N ILE A 58 -14.29 3.00 -25.79
CA ILE A 58 -14.66 4.39 -25.97
C ILE A 58 -15.53 4.56 -27.23
N PRO A 59 -15.15 4.07 -28.43
CA PRO A 59 -15.98 4.23 -29.63
C PRO A 59 -17.33 3.51 -29.51
N ARG A 60 -17.38 2.34 -28.87
CA ARG A 60 -18.64 1.62 -28.63
C ARG A 60 -19.59 2.40 -27.73
N LEU A 61 -19.06 3.06 -26.69
CA LEU A 61 -19.85 3.92 -25.82
C LEU A 61 -20.38 5.13 -26.60
N MET A 62 -19.54 5.73 -27.45
CA MET A 62 -19.91 6.89 -28.27
C MET A 62 -20.94 6.52 -29.37
N ALA A 63 -20.91 5.29 -29.89
CA ALA A 63 -21.87 4.84 -30.89
C ALA A 63 -23.32 4.74 -30.38
N HIS A 64 -23.53 4.75 -29.06
CA HIS A 64 -24.87 4.79 -28.46
C HIS A 64 -25.41 6.22 -28.31
N ILE A 65 -24.61 7.24 -28.60
CA ILE A 65 -25.00 8.65 -28.48
C ILE A 65 -25.71 9.08 -29.77
N PRO A 66 -26.97 9.56 -29.70
CA PRO A 66 -27.68 10.09 -30.86
C PRO A 66 -26.97 11.28 -31.51
N ASP A 67 -27.18 11.49 -32.82
CA ASP A 67 -26.47 12.53 -33.59
C ASP A 67 -26.62 13.95 -33.03
N TRP A 68 -27.79 14.29 -32.47
CA TRP A 68 -28.06 15.60 -31.87
C TRP A 68 -27.29 15.84 -30.55
N LEU A 69 -26.79 14.78 -29.91
CA LEU A 69 -25.97 14.81 -28.70
C LEU A 69 -24.47 14.65 -28.99
N GLN A 70 -24.05 14.65 -30.26
CA GLN A 70 -22.64 14.44 -30.62
C GLN A 70 -21.68 15.47 -30.01
N TRP A 71 -22.15 16.69 -29.72
CA TRP A 71 -21.36 17.70 -29.03
C TRP A 71 -20.93 17.25 -27.61
N LEU A 72 -21.71 16.39 -26.96
CA LEU A 72 -21.41 15.85 -25.64
C LEU A 72 -20.25 14.85 -25.66
N SER A 73 -19.98 14.23 -26.81
CA SER A 73 -18.87 13.27 -26.96
C SER A 73 -17.51 13.92 -26.69
N TYR A 74 -17.33 15.19 -27.07
CA TYR A 74 -16.12 15.98 -26.80
C TYR A 74 -15.84 16.15 -25.30
N LEU A 75 -16.88 16.17 -24.46
CA LEU A 75 -16.75 16.25 -23.01
C LEU A 75 -16.66 14.85 -22.36
N LEU A 76 -17.48 13.91 -22.83
CA LEU A 76 -17.53 12.56 -22.28
C LEU A 76 -16.27 11.75 -22.58
N TRP A 77 -15.60 12.01 -23.70
CA TRP A 77 -14.36 11.32 -24.06
C TRP A 77 -13.25 11.54 -23.02
N PRO A 78 -12.81 12.79 -22.73
CA PRO A 78 -11.76 13.01 -21.73
C PRO A 78 -12.22 12.62 -20.34
N LEU A 79 -13.49 12.85 -19.98
CA LEU A 79 -14.04 12.44 -18.69
C LEU A 79 -13.98 10.92 -18.50
N SER A 80 -14.34 10.15 -19.52
CA SER A 80 -14.31 8.69 -19.49
C SER A 80 -12.88 8.16 -19.41
N VAL A 81 -11.95 8.74 -20.19
CA VAL A 81 -10.53 8.39 -20.11
C VAL A 81 -9.99 8.65 -18.71
N ILE A 82 -10.23 9.84 -18.14
CA ILE A 82 -9.79 10.19 -16.79
C ILE A 82 -10.43 9.26 -15.75
N ALA A 83 -11.74 9.03 -15.81
CA ALA A 83 -12.44 8.16 -14.87
C ALA A 83 -11.90 6.73 -14.92
N ILE A 84 -11.71 6.17 -16.12
CA ILE A 84 -11.18 4.81 -16.29
C ILE A 84 -9.74 4.74 -15.78
N VAL A 85 -8.88 5.69 -16.15
CA VAL A 85 -7.50 5.75 -15.66
C VAL A 85 -7.47 5.85 -14.14
N LEU A 86 -8.31 6.68 -13.53
CA LEU A 86 -8.38 6.83 -12.07
C LEU A 86 -8.84 5.54 -11.40
N VAL A 87 -10.00 5.00 -11.78
CA VAL A 87 -10.55 3.76 -11.20
C VAL A 87 -9.55 2.61 -11.35
N PHE A 88 -8.96 2.48 -12.53
CA PHE A 88 -7.96 1.47 -12.81
C PHE A 88 -6.69 1.66 -11.96
N SER A 89 -6.19 2.89 -11.85
CA SER A 89 -5.02 3.20 -11.04
C SER A 89 -5.25 2.89 -9.56
N TYR A 90 -6.41 3.25 -9.01
CA TYR A 90 -6.76 2.94 -7.61
C TYR A 90 -6.95 1.44 -7.37
N PHE A 91 -7.66 0.77 -8.26
CA PHE A 91 -7.86 -0.68 -8.19
C PHE A 91 -6.51 -1.41 -8.23
N PHE A 92 -5.67 -1.05 -9.20
CA PHE A 92 -4.37 -1.67 -9.37
C PHE A 92 -3.43 -1.34 -8.21
N SER A 93 -3.39 -0.10 -7.73
CA SER A 93 -2.61 0.30 -6.55
C SER A 93 -3.00 -0.52 -5.31
N THR A 94 -4.30 -0.75 -5.11
CA THR A 94 -4.80 -1.61 -4.04
C THR A 94 -4.30 -3.05 -4.21
N LEU A 95 -4.39 -3.60 -5.41
CA LEU A 95 -3.90 -4.94 -5.71
C LEU A 95 -2.38 -5.07 -5.52
N ALA A 96 -1.61 -4.07 -5.98
CA ALA A 96 -0.16 -4.01 -5.82
C ALA A 96 0.24 -3.97 -4.34
N ASN A 97 -0.48 -3.21 -3.51
CA ASN A 97 -0.25 -3.17 -2.07
C ASN A 97 -0.55 -4.54 -1.41
N LEU A 98 -1.63 -5.21 -1.81
CA LEU A 98 -1.93 -6.57 -1.34
C LEU A 98 -0.85 -7.57 -1.74
N ILE A 99 -0.35 -7.49 -2.97
CA ILE A 99 0.74 -8.35 -3.45
C ILE A 99 2.06 -8.03 -2.77
N ALA A 100 2.32 -6.77 -2.41
CA ALA A 100 3.54 -6.35 -1.73
C ALA A 100 3.58 -6.75 -0.25
N ALA A 101 2.43 -6.83 0.43
CA ALA A 101 2.32 -7.19 1.84
C ALA A 101 3.13 -8.45 2.26
N PRO A 102 3.04 -9.60 1.56
CA PRO A 102 3.83 -10.78 1.92
C PRO A 102 5.35 -10.56 1.79
N PHE A 103 5.79 -9.78 0.81
CA PHE A 103 7.21 -9.47 0.65
C PHE A 103 7.72 -8.52 1.73
N CYS A 104 6.88 -7.57 2.18
CA CYS A 104 7.20 -6.72 3.32
C CYS A 104 7.38 -7.54 4.61
N GLY A 105 6.53 -8.55 4.84
CA GLY A 105 6.68 -9.49 5.97
C GLY A 105 8.00 -10.27 5.92
N LEU A 106 8.33 -10.86 4.77
CA LEU A 106 9.61 -11.55 4.55
C LEU A 106 10.82 -10.63 4.71
N LEU A 107 10.73 -9.40 4.20
CA LEU A 107 11.80 -8.42 4.33
C LEU A 107 12.05 -8.08 5.80
N ALA A 108 10.98 -7.93 6.60
CA ALA A 108 11.09 -7.70 8.03
C ALA A 108 11.73 -8.89 8.76
N GLU A 109 11.36 -10.14 8.42
CA GLU A 109 11.94 -11.36 8.99
C GLU A 109 13.44 -11.49 8.69
N GLN A 110 13.83 -11.28 7.44
CA GLN A 110 15.23 -11.34 7.01
C GLN A 110 16.08 -10.21 7.62
N LEU A 111 15.48 -9.03 7.78
CA LEU A 111 16.12 -7.90 8.46
C LEU A 111 16.34 -8.20 9.94
N GLU A 112 15.34 -8.78 10.61
CA GLU A 112 15.42 -9.17 12.00
C GLU A 112 16.50 -10.24 12.24
N GLY A 113 16.54 -11.30 11.42
CA GLY A 113 17.57 -12.33 11.53
C GLY A 113 18.98 -11.77 11.36
N ARG A 114 19.15 -10.78 10.47
CA ARG A 114 20.41 -10.05 10.28
C ARG A 114 20.79 -9.18 11.47
N LEU A 115 19.83 -8.46 12.06
CA LEU A 115 20.09 -7.56 13.18
C LEU A 115 20.30 -8.30 14.51
N THR A 116 19.62 -9.43 14.70
CA THR A 116 19.70 -10.24 15.93
C THR A 116 20.80 -11.30 15.88
N GLY A 117 21.35 -11.59 14.70
CA GLY A 117 22.34 -12.65 14.49
C GLY A 117 21.78 -14.07 14.65
N LYS A 118 20.46 -14.22 14.81
CA LYS A 118 19.77 -15.51 14.89
C LYS A 118 19.15 -15.81 13.53
N PRO A 119 19.55 -16.89 12.84
CA PRO A 119 18.84 -17.30 11.64
C PRO A 119 17.43 -17.72 12.03
N LEU A 120 16.44 -16.90 11.67
CA LEU A 120 15.04 -17.34 11.68
C LEU A 120 14.90 -18.51 10.69
N PRO A 121 13.97 -19.45 10.93
CA PRO A 121 13.77 -20.58 10.03
C PRO A 121 13.51 -20.02 8.64
N ASP A 122 14.45 -20.27 7.72
CA ASP A 122 14.43 -19.73 6.36
C ASP A 122 13.22 -20.32 5.63
N SER A 123 12.06 -19.69 5.83
CA SER A 123 10.77 -20.20 5.36
C SER A 123 10.70 -20.12 3.83
N GLY A 124 11.58 -19.34 3.20
CA GLY A 124 11.74 -19.27 1.75
C GLY A 124 10.44 -18.92 1.03
N TRP A 125 10.38 -19.20 -0.27
CA TRP A 125 9.18 -18.96 -1.07
C TRP A 125 7.99 -19.83 -0.66
N ALA A 126 8.26 -21.06 -0.17
CA ALA A 126 7.22 -22.00 0.21
C ALA A 126 6.52 -21.63 1.53
N GLY A 127 7.26 -21.07 2.48
CA GLY A 127 6.74 -20.51 3.72
C GLY A 127 5.94 -19.25 3.46
N MET A 128 6.44 -18.36 2.60
CA MET A 128 5.70 -17.16 2.17
C MET A 128 4.28 -17.48 1.69
N ILE A 129 4.13 -18.45 0.77
CA ILE A 129 2.82 -18.83 0.23
C ILE A 129 1.89 -19.36 1.34
N LYS A 130 2.43 -20.09 2.32
CA LYS A 130 1.65 -20.58 3.48
C LYS A 130 1.22 -19.44 4.40
N ASP A 131 2.01 -18.37 4.48
CA ASP A 131 1.74 -17.21 5.31
C ASP A 131 0.89 -16.14 4.60
N VAL A 132 0.75 -16.19 3.26
CA VAL A 132 -0.12 -15.27 2.48
C VAL A 132 -1.53 -15.13 3.08
N PRO A 133 -2.28 -16.20 3.39
CA PRO A 133 -3.65 -16.07 3.92
C PRO A 133 -3.69 -15.32 5.24
N ARG A 134 -2.66 -15.51 6.07
CA ARG A 134 -2.52 -14.89 7.37
C ARG A 134 -2.18 -13.40 7.23
N ILE A 135 -1.21 -13.07 6.38
CA ILE A 135 -0.80 -11.68 6.10
C ILE A 135 -1.98 -10.91 5.48
N MET A 136 -2.72 -11.54 4.56
CA MET A 136 -3.94 -10.97 3.99
C MET A 136 -5.02 -10.71 5.05
N LYS A 137 -5.22 -11.64 5.99
CA LYS A 137 -6.15 -11.43 7.10
C LYS A 137 -5.72 -10.23 7.96
N ARG A 138 -4.42 -10.05 8.20
CA ARG A 138 -3.89 -8.91 8.96
C ARG A 138 -4.12 -7.58 8.23
N GLU A 139 -3.89 -7.53 6.91
CA GLU A 139 -4.20 -6.35 6.10
C GLU A 139 -5.70 -6.03 6.10
N MET A 140 -6.58 -7.04 6.08
CA MET A 140 -8.03 -6.82 6.23
C MET A 140 -8.40 -6.25 7.61
N GLN A 141 -7.70 -6.64 8.68
CA GLN A 141 -7.87 -6.04 10.01
C GLN A 141 -7.43 -4.58 10.04
N LYS A 142 -6.31 -4.24 9.39
CA LYS A 142 -5.86 -2.85 9.23
C LYS A 142 -6.88 -2.02 8.46
N LEU A 143 -7.44 -2.56 7.37
CA LEU A 143 -8.53 -1.91 6.64
C LEU A 143 -9.77 -1.72 7.52
N GLY A 144 -10.16 -2.74 8.31
CA GLY A 144 -11.26 -2.64 9.27
C GLY A 144 -11.01 -1.65 10.40
N TYR A 145 -9.75 -1.42 10.78
CA TYR A 145 -9.37 -0.35 11.70
C TYR A 145 -9.47 1.02 11.03
N TYR A 146 -8.98 1.15 9.79
CA TYR A 146 -8.90 2.39 9.04
C TYR A 146 -10.28 2.93 8.63
N LEU A 147 -11.11 2.09 7.99
CA LEU A 147 -12.38 2.47 7.37
C LEU A 147 -13.32 3.25 8.30
N PRO A 148 -13.64 2.80 9.53
CA PRO A 148 -14.57 3.51 10.39
C PRO A 148 -14.02 4.87 10.87
N ARG A 149 -12.71 4.98 11.13
CA ARG A 149 -12.10 6.28 11.51
C ARG A 149 -12.04 7.23 10.32
N ALA A 150 -11.66 6.74 9.14
CA ALA A 150 -11.65 7.52 7.92
C ALA A 150 -13.06 8.05 7.59
N LEU A 151 -14.10 7.22 7.75
CA LEU A 151 -15.49 7.63 7.61
C LEU A 151 -15.88 8.68 8.66
N GLY A 152 -15.47 8.52 9.92
CA GLY A 152 -15.71 9.54 10.96
C GLY A 152 -15.08 10.90 10.64
N LEU A 153 -13.85 10.90 10.14
CA LEU A 153 -13.16 12.12 9.69
C LEU A 153 -13.80 12.74 8.43
N LEU A 154 -14.28 11.89 7.52
CA LEU A 154 -15.00 12.34 6.33
C LEU A 154 -16.33 12.99 6.72
N LEU A 155 -17.08 12.39 7.65
CA LEU A 155 -18.30 12.99 8.21
C LEU A 155 -18.02 14.32 8.92
N LEU A 156 -16.89 14.43 9.63
CA LEU A 156 -16.46 15.68 10.26
C LEU A 156 -16.25 16.80 9.22
N TYR A 157 -15.74 16.47 8.03
CA TYR A 157 -15.52 17.44 6.95
C TYR A 157 -16.83 18.08 6.46
N PHE A 158 -17.97 17.40 6.59
CA PHE A 158 -19.28 17.94 6.22
C PHE A 158 -19.81 19.00 7.19
N ILE A 159 -19.21 19.20 8.37
CA ILE A 159 -19.60 20.25 9.31
C ILE A 159 -19.08 21.60 8.81
N PRO A 160 -19.93 22.54 8.37
CA PRO A 160 -19.48 23.82 7.82
C PRO A 160 -18.69 24.63 8.87
N GLY A 161 -17.62 25.30 8.44
CA GLY A 161 -16.76 26.13 9.29
C GLY A 161 -15.76 25.36 10.17
N PHE A 162 -16.23 24.39 10.95
CA PHE A 162 -15.36 23.61 11.85
C PHE A 162 -14.67 22.43 11.14
N GLY A 163 -15.41 21.71 10.30
CA GLY A 163 -14.91 20.52 9.60
C GLY A 163 -13.75 20.83 8.67
N GLN A 164 -13.85 21.91 7.90
CA GLN A 164 -12.85 22.27 6.89
C GLN A 164 -11.50 22.72 7.48
N THR A 165 -11.48 23.19 8.73
CA THR A 165 -10.25 23.64 9.40
C THR A 165 -9.61 22.54 10.23
N VAL A 166 -10.40 21.76 10.97
CA VAL A 166 -9.90 20.72 11.88
C VAL A 166 -9.72 19.38 11.16
N ALA A 167 -10.59 19.01 10.23
CA ALA A 167 -10.52 17.71 9.57
C ALA A 167 -9.22 17.50 8.78
N PRO A 168 -8.65 18.47 8.03
CA PRO A 168 -7.36 18.25 7.35
C PRO A 168 -6.22 17.94 8.33
N VAL A 169 -6.18 18.62 9.48
CA VAL A 169 -5.15 18.39 10.51
C VAL A 169 -5.33 17.00 11.13
N LEU A 170 -6.54 16.63 11.51
CA LEU A 170 -6.83 15.30 12.05
C LEU A 170 -6.59 14.20 11.01
N TRP A 171 -6.91 14.45 9.74
CA TRP A 171 -6.66 13.52 8.64
C TRP A 171 -5.16 13.29 8.44
N PHE A 172 -4.36 14.36 8.51
CA PHE A 172 -2.91 14.26 8.43
C PHE A 172 -2.34 13.44 9.60
N LEU A 173 -2.72 13.75 10.84
CA LEU A 173 -2.28 13.02 12.03
C LEU A 173 -2.71 11.55 11.99
N PHE A 174 -3.94 11.28 11.58
CA PHE A 174 -4.46 9.93 11.40
C PHE A 174 -3.71 9.16 10.30
N SER A 175 -3.35 9.83 9.20
CA SER A 175 -2.55 9.23 8.13
C SER A 175 -1.13 8.87 8.61
N ALA A 176 -0.50 9.75 9.39
CA ALA A 176 0.82 9.48 9.99
C ALA A 176 0.77 8.31 10.98
N TRP A 177 -0.29 8.25 11.81
CA TRP A 177 -0.56 7.13 12.71
C TRP A 177 -0.79 5.83 11.94
N MET A 178 -1.60 5.86 10.89
CA MET A 178 -1.87 4.70 10.05
C MET A 178 -0.60 4.18 9.37
N LEU A 179 0.29 5.07 8.92
CA LEU A 179 1.58 4.69 8.36
C LEU A 179 2.44 3.95 9.39
N SER A 180 2.42 4.43 10.64
CA SER A 180 3.13 3.80 11.74
C SER A 180 2.58 2.39 12.02
N ILE A 181 1.25 2.24 12.10
CA ILE A 181 0.61 0.92 12.22
C ILE A 181 1.00 0.02 11.05
N GLN A 182 0.91 0.52 9.81
CA GLN A 182 1.13 -0.29 8.61
C GLN A 182 2.51 -0.96 8.61
N TYR A 183 3.56 -0.20 8.94
CA TYR A 183 4.94 -0.67 8.86
C TYR A 183 5.47 -1.29 10.16
N CYS A 184 5.06 -0.79 11.32
CA CYS A 184 5.46 -1.39 12.60
C CYS A 184 4.78 -2.74 12.84
N ASP A 185 3.60 -2.99 12.25
CA ASP A 185 2.87 -4.25 12.45
C ASP A 185 3.54 -5.47 11.79
N TYR A 186 4.38 -5.29 10.76
CA TYR A 186 5.07 -6.42 10.11
C TYR A 186 5.93 -7.26 11.08
N PRO A 187 6.84 -6.70 11.90
CA PRO A 187 7.57 -7.48 12.89
C PRO A 187 6.66 -8.07 13.99
N PHE A 188 5.59 -7.38 14.40
CA PHE A 188 4.63 -7.93 15.37
C PHE A 188 3.86 -9.12 14.82
N ASP A 189 3.43 -9.06 13.55
CA ASP A 189 2.79 -10.19 12.89
C ASP A 189 3.77 -11.33 12.67
N ASN A 190 5.04 -11.08 12.35
CA ASN A 190 6.05 -12.17 12.28
C ASN A 190 6.15 -12.94 13.62
N HIS A 191 6.02 -12.24 14.76
CA HIS A 191 5.99 -12.83 16.10
C HIS A 191 4.63 -13.37 16.57
N LYS A 192 3.60 -13.36 15.71
CA LYS A 192 2.23 -13.83 16.05
C LYS A 192 1.57 -13.03 17.16
N VAL A 193 1.93 -11.75 17.31
CA VAL A 193 1.29 -10.87 18.29
C VAL A 193 -0.10 -10.46 17.79
N PRO A 194 -1.16 -10.57 18.62
CA PRO A 194 -2.52 -10.17 18.25
C PRO A 194 -2.63 -8.66 17.99
N PHE A 195 -3.58 -8.24 17.14
CA PHE A 195 -3.80 -6.84 16.69
C PHE A 195 -4.49 -5.93 17.74
N GLN A 196 -4.42 -6.26 19.03
CA GLN A 196 -5.16 -5.52 20.06
C GLN A 196 -4.54 -4.15 20.36
#